data_AF-A0A3B8QCX0-F1
#
_entry.id   AF-A0A3B8QCX0-F1
#
_cell.length_a   1.000
_cell.length_b   1.000
_cell.length_c   1.000
_cell.angle_alpha   90.00
_cell.angle_beta   90.00
_cell.angle_gamma   90.00
#
_symmetry.space_group_name_H-M   'P 1'
#
loop_
_entity.id
_entity.type
_entity.pdbx_description
1 polymer ?
#
loop_
_entity_poly.entity_id
_entity_poly.type
_entity_poly.pdbx_seq_one_letter_code
_entity_poly.pdbx_strand_id
1 'polypeptide(L)'
;MALIAGALAAGACVGASSLPTPRTLIVRSGTRISADAGRLDEIDVWVRAQLDNINFDPSFLVVSSSTPVQTYPWDGLEVGRDTVAVLVYPGAPETRDFLNIYGHFHLMKRMGRLEEFLPEAFDAEGYELERAILARTSDAWLYARALFDHAPYGPLDELLFSHENGYLDAFILTARPEEFDEERDTWLAENPGRAEEYARWFLATFETDPPGRRQLD
;
A
#
# COMPACT_ATOMS: atom_id res chain seq x y z
N MET A 1 -23.41 -33.59 -50.28
CA MET A 1 -24.22 -32.49 -49.71
C MET A 1 -23.68 -32.26 -48.30
N ALA A 2 -22.94 -31.17 -48.09
CA ALA A 2 -22.25 -30.87 -46.84
C ALA A 2 -23.19 -30.09 -45.90
N LEU A 3 -23.12 -30.35 -44.60
CA LEU A 3 -23.65 -29.48 -43.54
C LEU A 3 -22.70 -29.51 -42.34
N ILE A 4 -22.00 -28.39 -42.18
CA ILE A 4 -21.23 -27.98 -41.00
C ILE A 4 -22.15 -27.10 -40.16
N ALA A 5 -22.21 -27.31 -38.85
CA ALA A 5 -22.68 -26.34 -37.86
C ALA A 5 -22.21 -26.83 -36.48
N GLY A 6 -21.57 -26.08 -35.59
CA GLY A 6 -21.15 -24.69 -35.55
C GLY A 6 -20.70 -24.46 -34.11
N ALA A 7 -19.41 -24.17 -33.89
CA ALA A 7 -18.86 -23.93 -32.56
C ALA A 7 -19.29 -22.53 -32.07
N LEU A 8 -20.00 -22.48 -30.94
CA LEU A 8 -20.26 -21.25 -30.20
C LEU A 8 -19.04 -20.95 -29.33
N ALA A 9 -18.09 -20.20 -29.89
CA ALA A 9 -17.10 -19.51 -29.08
C ALA A 9 -17.74 -18.24 -28.51
N ALA A 10 -18.13 -18.28 -27.24
CA ALA A 10 -18.47 -17.09 -26.48
C ALA A 10 -17.17 -16.36 -26.12
N GLY A 11 -16.66 -15.56 -27.04
CA GLY A 11 -15.63 -14.57 -26.73
C GLY A 11 -16.29 -13.42 -25.98
N ALA A 12 -16.06 -13.34 -24.66
CA ALA A 12 -16.39 -12.16 -23.89
C ALA A 12 -15.56 -10.99 -24.44
N CYS A 13 -16.23 -10.00 -25.01
CA CYS A 13 -15.64 -8.70 -25.29
C CYS A 13 -15.31 -8.01 -23.96
N VAL A 14 -14.13 -8.30 -23.40
CA VAL A 14 -13.53 -7.42 -22.41
C VAL A 14 -13.17 -6.15 -23.17
N GLY A 15 -13.99 -5.11 -23.03
CA GLY A 15 -13.62 -3.78 -23.48
C GLY A 15 -12.34 -3.41 -22.76
N ALA A 16 -11.23 -3.32 -23.49
CA ALA A 16 -9.98 -2.78 -22.97
C ALA A 16 -10.23 -1.31 -22.63
N SER A 17 -10.64 -1.03 -21.38
CA SER A 17 -10.51 0.32 -20.84
C SER A 17 -9.01 0.54 -20.71
N SER A 18 -8.41 1.21 -21.68
CA SER A 18 -7.00 1.59 -21.58
C SER A 18 -6.84 2.52 -20.37
N LEU A 19 -5.99 2.16 -19.43
CA LEU A 19 -5.64 3.05 -18.32
C LEU A 19 -5.05 4.36 -18.85
N PRO A 20 -5.18 5.47 -18.09
CA PRO A 20 -4.50 6.71 -18.44
C PRO A 20 -2.98 6.52 -18.59
N THR A 21 -2.32 7.41 -19.32
CA THR A 21 -0.84 7.40 -19.35
C THR A 21 -0.29 7.72 -17.95
N PRO A 22 0.61 6.88 -17.40
CA PRO A 22 1.21 7.12 -16.10
C PRO A 22 1.98 8.44 -16.04
N ARG A 23 1.78 9.18 -14.96
CA ARG A 23 2.50 10.43 -14.68
C ARG A 23 3.74 10.16 -13.83
N THR A 24 4.80 10.93 -14.08
CA THR A 24 5.95 10.96 -13.17
C THR A 24 5.57 11.70 -11.90
N LEU A 25 5.77 11.06 -10.75
CA LEU A 25 5.60 11.66 -9.44
C LEU A 25 6.85 12.43 -9.08
N ILE A 26 6.67 13.63 -8.52
CA ILE A 26 7.77 14.50 -8.13
C ILE A 26 7.45 15.09 -6.76
N VAL A 27 8.32 14.88 -5.79
CA VAL A 27 8.27 15.56 -4.49
C VAL A 27 9.03 16.89 -4.55
N ARG A 28 8.85 17.73 -3.53
CA ARG A 28 9.37 19.11 -3.50
C ARG A 28 10.88 19.20 -3.75
N SER A 29 11.65 18.25 -3.23
CA SER A 29 13.12 18.16 -3.42
C SER A 29 13.54 17.84 -4.86
N GLY A 30 12.60 17.39 -5.71
CA GLY A 30 12.84 17.01 -7.09
C GLY A 30 13.09 15.52 -7.31
N THR A 31 13.09 14.68 -6.26
CA THR A 31 13.10 13.22 -6.39
C THR A 31 11.91 12.75 -7.21
N ARG A 32 12.14 11.82 -8.15
CA ARG A 32 11.14 11.39 -9.14
C ARG A 32 10.88 9.90 -9.09
N ILE A 33 9.64 9.52 -9.32
CA ILE A 33 9.23 8.13 -9.56
C ILE A 33 8.46 8.10 -10.87
N SER A 34 8.84 7.16 -11.74
CA SER A 34 8.12 6.85 -12.97
C SER A 34 7.70 5.40 -12.91
N ALA A 35 6.40 5.16 -12.90
CA ALA A 35 5.85 3.81 -12.89
C ALA A 35 5.84 3.22 -14.31
N ASP A 36 6.14 1.92 -14.40
CA ASP A 36 5.93 1.14 -15.61
C ASP A 36 4.42 0.93 -15.85
N ALA A 37 3.98 1.07 -17.09
CA ALA A 37 2.57 0.96 -17.44
C ALA A 37 2.03 -0.48 -17.25
N GLY A 38 2.85 -1.50 -17.54
CA GLY A 38 2.46 -2.90 -17.36
C GLY A 38 2.29 -3.25 -15.88
N ARG A 39 3.19 -2.75 -15.01
CA ARG A 39 3.00 -2.88 -13.55
C ARG A 39 1.70 -2.22 -13.09
N LEU A 40 1.34 -1.07 -13.64
CA LEU A 40 0.10 -0.38 -13.28
C LEU A 40 -1.16 -1.08 -13.78
N ASP A 41 -1.09 -1.78 -14.92
CA ASP A 41 -2.17 -2.66 -15.39
C ASP A 41 -2.38 -3.84 -14.43
N GLU A 42 -1.30 -4.46 -13.95
CA GLU A 42 -1.37 -5.52 -12.93
C GLU A 42 -1.97 -4.98 -11.62
N ILE A 43 -1.59 -3.76 -11.23
CA ILE A 43 -2.11 -3.12 -10.02
C ILE A 43 -3.61 -2.82 -10.12
N ASP A 44 -4.08 -2.30 -11.27
CA ASP A 44 -5.50 -2.01 -11.51
C ASP A 44 -6.40 -3.23 -11.25
N VAL A 45 -5.98 -4.40 -11.74
CA VAL A 45 -6.77 -5.64 -11.64
C VAL A 45 -7.05 -6.00 -10.19
N TRP A 46 -6.02 -6.02 -9.34
CA TRP A 46 -6.21 -6.42 -7.95
C TRP A 46 -6.80 -5.31 -7.09
N VAL A 47 -6.44 -4.03 -7.33
CA VAL A 47 -6.98 -2.90 -6.56
C VAL A 47 -8.49 -2.82 -6.74
N ARG A 48 -8.99 -2.94 -7.98
CA ARG A 48 -10.43 -2.94 -8.23
C ARG A 48 -11.13 -4.11 -7.56
N ALA A 49 -10.60 -5.32 -7.70
CA ALA A 49 -11.18 -6.50 -7.08
C ALA A 49 -11.24 -6.38 -5.55
N GLN A 50 -10.20 -5.81 -4.93
CA GLN A 50 -10.15 -5.61 -3.49
C GLN A 50 -11.11 -4.52 -3.02
N LEU A 51 -11.20 -3.38 -3.72
CA LEU A 51 -12.15 -2.33 -3.39
C LEU A 51 -13.60 -2.78 -3.59
N ASP A 52 -13.89 -3.55 -4.64
CA ASP A 52 -15.20 -4.17 -4.82
C ASP A 52 -15.53 -5.11 -3.66
N ASN A 53 -14.58 -5.94 -3.21
CA ASN A 53 -14.79 -6.80 -2.07
C ASN A 53 -15.04 -6.01 -0.78
N ILE A 54 -14.24 -4.98 -0.49
CA ILE A 54 -14.41 -4.09 0.67
C ILE A 54 -15.80 -3.42 0.66
N ASN A 55 -16.30 -3.03 -0.51
CA ASN A 55 -17.57 -2.32 -0.64
C ASN A 55 -18.81 -3.24 -0.62
N PHE A 56 -18.68 -4.49 -1.07
CA PHE A 56 -19.83 -5.35 -1.34
C PHE A 56 -19.89 -6.65 -0.54
N ASP A 57 -18.81 -7.12 0.09
CA ASP A 57 -18.82 -8.33 0.91
C ASP A 57 -19.45 -8.04 2.29
N PRO A 58 -20.62 -8.63 2.61
CA PRO A 58 -21.30 -8.38 3.88
C PRO A 58 -20.70 -9.18 5.06
N SER A 59 -19.70 -10.04 4.83
CA SER A 59 -19.11 -10.88 5.87
C SER A 59 -18.17 -10.14 6.82
N PHE A 60 -17.80 -8.90 6.48
CA PHE A 60 -16.97 -8.04 7.30
C PHE A 60 -17.33 -6.57 7.14
N LEU A 61 -16.70 -5.70 7.95
CA LEU A 61 -16.88 -4.25 7.88
C LEU A 61 -15.53 -3.52 7.99
N VAL A 62 -15.27 -2.60 7.07
CA VAL A 62 -14.17 -1.63 7.20
C VAL A 62 -14.75 -0.27 7.61
N VAL A 63 -14.37 0.21 8.80
CA VAL A 63 -14.83 1.48 9.35
C VAL A 63 -13.74 2.53 9.20
N SER A 64 -14.07 3.65 8.56
CA SER A 64 -13.18 4.80 8.47
C SER A 64 -13.56 5.87 9.49
N SER A 65 -12.72 6.05 10.50
CA SER A 65 -12.88 7.06 11.55
C SER A 65 -12.10 8.33 11.21
N SER A 66 -12.65 9.49 11.55
CA SER A 66 -11.99 10.78 11.27
C SER A 66 -10.86 11.07 12.28
N THR A 67 -9.75 11.62 11.80
CA THR A 67 -8.65 12.15 12.62
C THR A 67 -8.31 13.60 12.25
N PRO A 68 -7.91 14.47 13.20
CA PRO A 68 -7.55 15.85 12.89
C PRO A 68 -6.17 16.01 12.22
N VAL A 69 -5.37 14.95 12.15
CA VAL A 69 -4.00 14.97 11.61
C VAL A 69 -3.82 13.89 10.55
N GLN A 70 -2.84 14.07 9.67
CA GLN A 70 -2.41 12.98 8.78
C GLN A 70 -1.81 11.84 9.62
N THR A 71 -2.10 10.62 9.22
CA THR A 71 -1.76 9.37 9.92
C THR A 71 -1.15 8.37 8.95
N TYR A 72 -0.20 7.58 9.44
CA TYR A 72 0.31 6.40 8.73
C TYR A 72 -0.72 5.28 8.74
N PRO A 73 -0.62 4.30 7.82
CA PRO A 73 -1.60 3.21 7.72
C PRO A 73 -1.85 2.46 9.04
N TRP A 74 -0.79 2.23 9.83
CA TRP A 74 -0.85 1.53 11.11
C TRP A 74 -1.37 2.39 12.27
N ASP A 75 -1.43 3.73 12.12
CA ASP A 75 -1.83 4.61 13.21
C ASP A 75 -3.34 4.46 13.51
N GLY A 76 -3.65 4.00 14.72
CA GLY A 76 -5.02 3.79 15.15
C GLY A 76 -5.74 2.64 14.42
N LEU A 77 -4.98 1.70 13.84
CA LEU A 77 -5.53 0.46 13.31
C LEU A 77 -6.11 -0.38 14.45
N GLU A 78 -7.40 -0.70 14.36
CA GLU A 78 -8.06 -1.60 15.31
C GLU A 78 -8.67 -2.78 14.56
N VAL A 79 -8.13 -3.99 14.78
CA VAL A 79 -8.57 -5.21 14.11
C VAL A 79 -9.42 -6.04 15.06
N GLY A 80 -10.72 -6.12 14.76
CA GLY A 80 -11.70 -6.95 15.44
C GLY A 80 -11.77 -8.38 14.86
N ARG A 81 -12.90 -9.06 15.05
CA ARG A 81 -13.12 -10.41 14.51
C ARG A 81 -13.51 -10.37 13.02
N ASP A 82 -14.41 -9.46 12.69
CA ASP A 82 -15.05 -9.27 11.38
C ASP A 82 -15.11 -7.78 11.01
N THR A 83 -14.45 -6.93 11.79
CA THR A 83 -14.46 -5.49 11.61
C THR A 83 -13.03 -4.97 11.73
N VAL A 84 -12.65 -4.00 10.91
CA VAL A 84 -11.41 -3.25 11.08
C VAL A 84 -11.70 -1.76 11.04
N ALA A 85 -11.09 -0.99 11.93
CA ALA A 85 -11.17 0.47 11.93
C ALA A 85 -9.83 1.07 11.50
N VAL A 86 -9.90 2.08 10.64
CA VAL A 86 -8.75 2.87 10.16
C VAL A 86 -9.02 4.35 10.39
N LEU A 87 -7.97 5.14 10.58
CA LEU A 87 -8.07 6.59 10.67
C LEU A 87 -7.95 7.22 9.29
N VAL A 88 -8.80 8.20 8.98
CA VAL A 88 -8.78 8.96 7.73
C VAL A 88 -8.81 10.45 8.05
N TYR A 89 -7.85 11.19 7.49
CA TYR A 89 -7.80 12.64 7.61
C TYR A 89 -8.81 13.30 6.65
N PRO A 90 -9.81 14.06 7.13
CA PRO A 90 -10.85 14.64 6.28
C PRO A 90 -10.36 15.62 5.22
N GLY A 91 -9.15 16.17 5.38
CA GLY A 91 -8.53 17.05 4.38
C GLY A 91 -7.96 16.32 3.16
N ALA A 92 -7.92 14.97 3.18
CA ALA A 92 -7.50 14.12 2.07
C ALA A 92 -8.39 12.86 1.99
N PRO A 93 -9.71 13.00 1.77
CA PRO A 93 -10.67 11.88 1.83
C PRO A 93 -10.39 10.78 0.80
N GLU A 94 -9.72 11.09 -0.30
CA GLU A 94 -9.28 10.15 -1.34
C GLU A 94 -8.27 9.11 -0.85
N THR A 95 -7.67 9.32 0.32
CA THR A 95 -6.77 8.34 0.96
C THR A 95 -7.53 7.15 1.56
N ARG A 96 -8.84 7.30 1.79
CA ARG A 96 -9.69 6.31 2.45
C ARG A 96 -9.54 4.93 1.84
N ASP A 97 -9.62 4.82 0.52
CA ASP A 97 -9.61 3.53 -0.17
C ASP A 97 -8.31 2.76 0.09
N PHE A 98 -7.18 3.46 0.16
CA PHE A 98 -5.85 2.87 0.36
C PHE A 98 -5.60 2.50 1.82
N LEU A 99 -6.12 3.30 2.75
CA LEU A 99 -6.10 2.99 4.18
C LEU A 99 -7.04 1.81 4.48
N ASN A 100 -8.19 1.74 3.81
CA ASN A 100 -9.10 0.60 3.87
C ASN A 100 -8.46 -0.68 3.30
N ILE A 101 -7.72 -0.59 2.19
CA ILE A 101 -6.94 -1.72 1.63
C ILE A 101 -5.96 -2.26 2.68
N TYR A 102 -5.21 -1.37 3.35
CA TYR A 102 -4.30 -1.75 4.44
C TYR A 102 -5.03 -2.50 5.57
N GLY A 103 -6.09 -1.89 6.12
CA GLY A 103 -6.88 -2.53 7.19
C GLY A 103 -7.54 -3.85 6.75
N HIS A 104 -7.98 -3.92 5.50
CA HIS A 104 -8.57 -5.12 4.91
C HIS A 104 -7.60 -6.30 4.91
N PHE A 105 -6.33 -6.10 4.57
CA PHE A 105 -5.35 -7.19 4.63
C PHE A 105 -5.19 -7.76 6.05
N HIS A 106 -5.08 -6.91 7.06
CA HIS A 106 -5.01 -7.36 8.46
C HIS A 106 -6.29 -8.10 8.89
N LEU A 107 -7.46 -7.62 8.45
CA LEU A 107 -8.72 -8.30 8.73
C LEU A 107 -8.80 -9.66 8.05
N MET A 108 -8.38 -9.77 6.79
CA MET A 108 -8.36 -11.04 6.07
C MET A 108 -7.37 -12.04 6.68
N LYS A 109 -6.21 -11.59 7.19
CA LYS A 109 -5.33 -12.44 8.00
C LYS A 109 -6.07 -12.96 9.22
N ARG A 110 -6.74 -12.09 9.97
CA ARG A 110 -7.48 -12.44 11.18
C ARG A 110 -8.62 -13.43 10.91
N MET A 111 -9.27 -13.30 9.75
CA MET A 111 -10.36 -14.17 9.29
C MET A 111 -9.89 -15.44 8.59
N GLY A 112 -8.58 -15.63 8.38
CA GLY A 112 -8.01 -16.79 7.69
C GLY A 112 -8.27 -16.81 6.18
N ARG A 113 -8.46 -15.64 5.57
CA ARG A 113 -8.78 -15.45 4.15
C ARG A 113 -7.69 -14.70 3.38
N LEU A 114 -6.52 -14.47 3.99
CA LEU A 114 -5.46 -13.65 3.39
C LEU A 114 -4.98 -14.18 2.03
N GLU A 115 -4.95 -15.50 1.83
CA GLU A 115 -4.54 -16.14 0.57
C GLU A 115 -5.34 -15.64 -0.65
N GLU A 116 -6.61 -15.24 -0.45
CA GLU A 116 -7.46 -14.70 -1.52
C GLU A 116 -6.98 -13.34 -2.04
N PHE A 117 -6.27 -12.55 -1.20
CA PHE A 117 -5.96 -11.15 -1.47
C PHE A 117 -4.46 -10.85 -1.51
N LEU A 118 -3.66 -11.60 -0.75
CA LEU A 118 -2.21 -11.49 -0.67
C LEU A 118 -1.59 -12.90 -0.70
N PRO A 119 -1.73 -13.63 -1.81
CA PRO A 119 -1.28 -15.02 -1.93
C PRO A 119 0.23 -15.18 -1.73
N GLU A 120 1.04 -14.17 -2.05
CA GLU A 120 2.48 -14.19 -1.87
C GLU A 120 2.95 -14.17 -0.40
N ALA A 121 2.07 -13.81 0.54
CA ALA A 121 2.39 -13.65 1.96
C ALA A 121 1.33 -14.26 2.89
N PHE A 122 0.57 -15.26 2.41
CA PHE A 122 -0.55 -15.84 3.16
C PHE A 122 -0.11 -16.53 4.47
N ASP A 123 1.09 -17.11 4.47
CA ASP A 123 1.73 -17.78 5.60
C ASP A 123 2.71 -16.88 6.36
N ALA A 124 2.95 -15.66 5.88
CA ALA A 124 3.79 -14.69 6.57
C ALA A 124 3.13 -14.23 7.88
N GLU A 125 3.97 -13.92 8.87
CA GLU A 125 3.59 -13.42 10.18
C GLU A 125 4.51 -12.27 10.59
N GLY A 126 4.09 -11.50 11.60
CA GLY A 126 4.90 -10.44 12.19
C GLY A 126 5.41 -9.44 11.15
N TYR A 127 6.72 -9.16 11.19
CA TYR A 127 7.38 -8.22 10.29
C TYR A 127 7.22 -8.55 8.81
N GLU A 128 7.37 -9.82 8.42
CA GLU A 128 7.28 -10.21 6.99
C GLU A 128 5.88 -9.97 6.42
N LEU A 129 4.85 -10.21 7.23
CA LEU A 129 3.48 -9.89 6.85
C LEU A 129 3.28 -8.37 6.71
N GLU A 130 3.74 -7.60 7.70
CA GLU A 130 3.62 -6.13 7.66
C GLU A 130 4.33 -5.55 6.44
N ARG A 131 5.53 -6.04 6.14
CA ARG A 131 6.33 -5.66 4.97
C ARG A 131 5.58 -5.93 3.67
N ALA A 132 4.97 -7.11 3.53
CA ALA A 132 4.19 -7.47 2.35
C ALA A 132 2.92 -6.60 2.20
N ILE A 133 2.21 -6.35 3.30
CA ILE A 133 1.02 -5.50 3.32
C ILE A 133 1.39 -4.06 2.92
N LEU A 134 2.42 -3.48 3.52
CA LEU A 134 2.85 -2.10 3.23
C LEU A 134 3.39 -1.95 1.80
N ALA A 135 4.05 -2.98 1.26
CA ALA A 135 4.41 -3.00 -0.16
C ALA A 135 3.17 -2.92 -1.06
N ARG A 136 2.11 -3.70 -0.77
CA ARG A 136 0.85 -3.62 -1.52
C ARG A 136 0.10 -2.31 -1.32
N THR A 137 0.08 -1.76 -0.11
CA THR A 137 -0.49 -0.43 0.14
C THR A 137 0.25 0.65 -0.64
N SER A 138 1.59 0.57 -0.70
CA SER A 138 2.42 1.43 -1.54
C SER A 138 2.05 1.31 -3.02
N ASP A 139 1.87 0.10 -3.53
CA ASP A 139 1.50 -0.15 -4.94
C ASP A 139 0.14 0.47 -5.28
N ALA A 140 -0.86 0.30 -4.42
CA ALA A 140 -2.17 0.92 -4.62
C ALA A 140 -2.07 2.45 -4.61
N TRP A 141 -1.23 3.03 -3.75
CA TRP A 141 -0.99 4.47 -3.73
C TRP A 141 -0.25 4.95 -4.99
N LEU A 142 0.75 4.20 -5.48
CA LEU A 142 1.41 4.48 -6.75
C LEU A 142 0.39 4.54 -7.89
N TYR A 143 -0.52 3.57 -7.95
CA TYR A 143 -1.59 3.51 -8.93
C TYR A 143 -2.48 4.76 -8.90
N ALA A 144 -2.92 5.18 -7.71
CA ALA A 144 -3.73 6.37 -7.53
C ALA A 144 -3.01 7.66 -7.97
N ARG A 145 -1.76 7.81 -7.55
CA ARG A 145 -0.94 8.99 -7.80
C ARG A 145 -0.54 9.09 -9.27
N ALA A 146 -0.11 7.99 -9.89
CA ALA A 146 0.40 7.97 -11.25
C ALA A 146 -0.70 8.06 -12.30
N LEU A 147 -1.86 7.42 -12.10
CA LEU A 147 -2.92 7.34 -13.10
C LEU A 147 -4.04 8.37 -12.90
N PHE A 148 -4.40 8.66 -11.65
CA PHE A 148 -5.60 9.44 -11.31
C PHE A 148 -5.30 10.78 -10.67
N ASP A 149 -4.02 11.15 -10.53
CA ASP A 149 -3.61 12.47 -10.03
C ASP A 149 -4.14 12.78 -8.63
N HIS A 150 -4.27 11.75 -7.79
CA HIS A 150 -4.63 11.93 -6.37
C HIS A 150 -3.65 12.92 -5.73
N ALA A 151 -4.11 13.76 -4.80
CA ALA A 151 -3.24 14.73 -4.16
C ALA A 151 -2.14 14.03 -3.33
N PRO A 152 -0.96 14.68 -3.17
CA PRO A 152 0.06 14.17 -2.26
C PRO A 152 -0.49 14.02 -0.84
N TYR A 153 -0.23 12.89 -0.22
CA TYR A 153 -0.54 12.64 1.19
C TYR A 153 0.73 12.15 1.87
N GLY A 154 1.23 12.93 2.84
CA GLY A 154 2.59 12.80 3.37
C GLY A 154 2.94 11.36 3.76
N PRO A 155 2.20 10.72 4.69
CA PRO A 155 2.48 9.36 5.11
C PRO A 155 2.51 8.31 3.99
N LEU A 156 1.59 8.39 3.01
CA LEU A 156 1.55 7.44 1.90
C LEU A 156 2.60 7.74 0.82
N ASP A 157 2.91 9.02 0.56
CA ASP A 157 4.02 9.41 -0.33
C ASP A 157 5.37 9.01 0.29
N GLU A 158 5.55 9.14 1.60
CA GLU A 158 6.76 8.69 2.31
C GLU A 158 6.94 7.18 2.24
N LEU A 159 5.88 6.41 2.46
CA LEU A 159 5.86 4.96 2.26
C LEU A 159 6.21 4.61 0.80
N LEU A 160 5.53 5.24 -0.15
CA LEU A 160 5.69 4.98 -1.57
C LEU A 160 7.12 5.23 -2.05
N PHE A 161 7.67 6.40 -1.75
CA PHE A 161 9.03 6.71 -2.19
C PHE A 161 10.07 5.85 -1.48
N SER A 162 9.84 5.50 -0.21
CA SER A 162 10.74 4.57 0.48
C SER A 162 10.71 3.20 -0.19
N HIS A 163 9.54 2.70 -0.56
CA HIS A 163 9.41 1.43 -1.28
C HIS A 163 10.09 1.47 -2.66
N GLU A 164 9.77 2.47 -3.50
CA GLU A 164 10.31 2.58 -4.86
C GLU A 164 11.84 2.80 -4.90
N ASN A 165 12.44 3.29 -3.82
CA ASN A 165 13.89 3.50 -3.72
C ASN A 165 14.61 2.41 -2.91
N GLY A 166 13.94 1.30 -2.58
CA GLY A 166 14.57 0.16 -1.89
C GLY A 166 14.86 0.40 -0.41
N TYR A 167 14.10 1.30 0.22
CA TYR A 167 14.17 1.65 1.64
C TYR A 167 12.95 1.21 2.45
N LEU A 168 12.10 0.32 1.94
CA LEU A 168 10.91 -0.14 2.67
C LEU A 168 11.26 -0.71 4.05
N ASP A 169 12.27 -1.59 4.11
CA ASP A 169 12.68 -2.22 5.37
C ASP A 169 13.20 -1.17 6.36
N ALA A 170 14.07 -0.27 5.89
CA ALA A 170 14.60 0.83 6.70
C ALA A 170 13.50 1.77 7.21
N PHE A 171 12.47 2.03 6.38
CA PHE A 171 11.31 2.85 6.73
C PHE A 171 10.50 2.20 7.86
N ILE A 172 10.11 0.93 7.71
CA ILE A 172 9.30 0.21 8.70
C ILE A 172 10.05 0.11 10.04
N LEU A 173 11.30 -0.35 9.99
CA LEU A 173 12.11 -0.61 11.20
C LEU A 173 12.56 0.69 11.90
N THR A 174 12.58 1.81 11.19
CA THR A 174 12.81 3.13 11.81
C THR A 174 11.52 3.70 12.40
N ALA A 175 10.38 3.50 11.73
CA ALA A 175 9.09 4.02 12.16
C ALA A 175 8.54 3.31 13.40
N ARG A 176 8.75 1.98 13.51
CA ARG A 176 8.16 1.11 14.54
C ARG A 176 9.22 0.29 15.28
N PRO A 177 10.19 0.95 15.94
CA PRO A 177 11.36 0.28 16.49
C PRO A 177 11.07 -0.63 17.69
N GLU A 178 9.94 -0.42 18.39
CA GLU A 178 9.54 -1.23 19.54
C GLU A 178 8.72 -2.47 19.12
N GLU A 179 8.07 -2.43 17.97
CA GLU A 179 7.20 -3.52 17.51
C GLU A 179 7.98 -4.62 16.78
N PHE A 180 9.08 -4.23 16.13
CA PHE A 180 9.95 -5.11 15.34
C PHE A 180 11.39 -5.00 15.84
N ASP A 181 11.60 -5.10 17.16
CA ASP A 181 12.91 -4.88 17.79
C ASP A 181 13.94 -5.95 17.38
N GLU A 182 13.56 -7.22 17.41
CA GLU A 182 14.39 -8.36 16.99
C GLU A 182 14.75 -8.28 15.50
N GLU A 183 13.78 -7.98 14.63
CA GLU A 183 14.00 -7.84 13.20
C GLU A 183 14.84 -6.61 12.88
N ARG A 184 14.66 -5.52 13.64
CA ARG A 184 15.49 -4.32 13.51
C ARG A 184 16.94 -4.61 13.85
N ASP A 185 17.22 -5.26 14.97
CA ASP A 185 18.58 -5.58 15.38
C ASP A 185 19.26 -6.52 14.37
N THR A 186 18.51 -7.52 13.88
CA THR A 186 18.98 -8.42 12.82
C THR A 186 19.31 -7.66 11.54
N TRP A 187 18.38 -6.81 11.07
CA TRP A 187 18.57 -6.04 9.85
C TRP A 187 19.77 -5.09 9.96
N LEU A 188 19.97 -4.42 11.10
CA LEU A 188 21.12 -3.54 11.33
C LEU A 188 22.45 -4.29 11.31
N ALA A 189 22.48 -5.52 11.83
CA ALA A 189 23.66 -6.37 11.80
C ALA A 189 24.00 -6.83 10.37
N GLU A 190 22.99 -7.16 9.57
CA GLU A 190 23.14 -7.62 8.18
C GLU A 190 23.40 -6.47 7.19
N ASN A 191 22.99 -5.24 7.54
CA ASN A 191 23.04 -4.07 6.68
C ASN A 191 23.81 -2.88 7.30
N PRO A 192 25.12 -3.00 7.61
CA PRO A 192 25.88 -1.92 8.23
C PRO A 192 25.83 -0.62 7.43
N GLY A 193 25.41 0.48 8.07
CA GLY A 193 25.35 1.82 7.47
C GLY A 193 24.09 2.14 6.68
N ARG A 194 23.21 1.17 6.40
CA ARG A 194 21.97 1.38 5.64
C ARG A 194 20.99 2.29 6.38
N ALA A 195 20.97 2.26 7.72
CA ALA A 195 20.11 3.13 8.52
C ALA A 195 20.47 4.61 8.38
N GLU A 196 21.76 4.94 8.38
CA GLU A 196 22.24 6.31 8.18
C GLU A 196 22.09 6.77 6.73
N GLU A 197 22.29 5.86 5.76
CA GLU A 197 22.02 6.13 4.36
C GLU A 197 20.55 6.48 4.13
N TYR A 198 19.65 5.64 4.64
CA TYR A 198 18.20 5.86 4.60
C TYR A 198 17.83 7.20 5.24
N ALA A 199 18.29 7.49 6.46
CA ALA A 199 17.95 8.73 7.15
C ALA A 199 18.43 9.97 6.37
N ARG A 200 19.62 9.92 5.78
CA ARG A 200 20.14 11.00 4.93
C ARG A 200 19.33 11.18 3.65
N TRP A 201 18.98 10.07 2.99
CA TRP A 201 18.15 10.08 1.80
C TRP A 201 16.75 10.63 2.11
N PHE A 202 16.14 10.21 3.22
CA PHE A 202 14.81 10.63 3.63
C PHE A 202 14.77 12.13 3.92
N LEU A 203 15.74 12.63 4.70
CA LEU A 203 15.87 14.05 4.99
C LEU A 203 16.07 14.89 3.71
N ALA A 204 16.90 14.41 2.78
CA ALA A 204 17.11 15.10 1.50
C ALA A 204 15.85 15.08 0.61
N THR A 205 15.04 14.02 0.69
CA THR A 205 13.85 13.83 -0.15
C THR A 205 12.64 14.59 0.38
N PHE A 206 12.41 14.55 1.69
CA PHE A 206 11.20 15.07 2.34
C PHE A 206 11.44 16.32 3.17
N GLU A 207 12.68 16.77 3.32
CA GLU A 207 13.06 17.94 4.14
C GLU A 207 12.63 17.79 5.62
N THR A 208 12.46 16.55 6.09
CA THR A 208 12.08 16.20 7.46
C THR A 208 12.71 14.86 7.86
N ASP A 209 12.83 14.60 9.15
CA ASP A 209 13.32 13.31 9.66
C ASP A 209 12.32 12.18 9.37
N PRO A 210 12.80 10.92 9.23
CA PRO A 210 11.92 9.78 9.03
C PRO A 210 10.96 9.57 10.23
N PRO A 211 9.80 8.93 10.00
CA PRO A 211 8.92 8.52 11.09
C PRO A 211 9.70 7.75 12.16
N GLY A 212 9.33 7.94 13.43
CA GLY A 212 10.06 7.36 14.58
C GLY A 212 11.31 8.13 15.02
N ARG A 213 11.81 9.10 14.23
CA ARG A 213 12.93 9.99 14.62
C ARG A 213 12.57 11.46 14.73
N ARG A 214 11.34 11.83 14.36
CA ARG A 214 10.85 13.20 14.50
C ARG A 214 10.75 13.57 15.97
N GLN A 215 11.26 14.74 16.34
CA GLN A 215 10.97 15.30 17.67
C GLN A 215 9.49 15.66 17.72
N LEU A 216 8.79 15.16 18.74
CA LEU A 216 7.47 15.67 19.08
C LEU A 216 7.69 17.05 19.71
N ASP A 217 7.36 18.10 18.98
CA ASP A 217 7.27 19.45 19.53
C ASP A 217 6.13 19.56 20.56
#